data_AF-T0N7V7-F1
#
_entry.id   AF-T0N7V7-F1
#
_cell.length_a   1.000
_cell.length_b   1.000
_cell.length_c   1.000
_cell.angle_alpha   90.00
_cell.angle_beta   90.00
_cell.angle_gamma   90.00
#
_symmetry.space_group_name_H-M   'P 1'
#
loop_
_entity.id
_entity.type
_entity.pdbx_description
1 polymer ?
#
loop_
_entity_poly.entity_id
_entity_poly.type
_entity_poly.pdbx_seq_one_letter_code
_entity_poly.pdbx_strand_id
1 'polypeptide(L)'
;MDALKKNLFLIALVALVPHGIFEIPAVLYSFSIGIHLCLSITTSIVKKVPTKKYIVEIKDAFIFIILPMLLIAAFIEAFIVPYLMNAFLL
;
A
#
# COMPACT_ATOMS: atom_id res chain seq x y z
N MET A 1 -26.33 -23.41 -5.85
CA MET A 1 -25.94 -21.98 -5.82
C MET A 1 -24.67 -21.76 -5.00
N ASP A 2 -24.40 -22.61 -4.01
CA ASP A 2 -23.26 -22.50 -3.08
C ASP A 2 -21.90 -22.82 -3.72
N ALA A 3 -21.83 -23.75 -4.68
CA ALA A 3 -20.58 -24.07 -5.39
C ALA A 3 -20.09 -22.91 -6.27
N LEU A 4 -21.00 -22.20 -6.95
CA LEU A 4 -20.69 -21.01 -7.75
C LEU A 4 -20.18 -19.86 -6.85
N LYS A 5 -20.83 -19.66 -5.70
CA LYS A 5 -20.47 -18.63 -4.73
C LYS A 5 -19.11 -18.92 -4.09
N LYS A 6 -18.78 -20.19 -3.85
CA LYS A 6 -17.49 -20.63 -3.31
C LYS A 6 -16.34 -20.36 -4.30
N ASN A 7 -16.55 -20.62 -5.58
CA ASN A 7 -15.57 -20.30 -6.62
C ASN A 7 -15.37 -18.78 -6.77
N LEU A 8 -16.45 -18.00 -6.74
CA LEU A 8 -16.38 -16.55 -6.79
C LEU A 8 -15.59 -15.97 -5.60
N PHE A 9 -15.82 -16.49 -4.39
CA PHE A 9 -15.09 -16.07 -3.20
C PHE A 9 -13.60 -16.43 -3.28
N LEU A 10 -13.28 -17.64 -3.75
CA LEU A 10 -11.90 -18.07 -3.95
C LEU A 10 -11.16 -17.22 -5.00
N ILE A 11 -11.83 -16.88 -6.10
CA ILE A 11 -11.28 -15.99 -7.14
C ILE A 11 -11.02 -14.60 -6.56
N ALA A 12 -11.96 -14.05 -5.78
CA ALA A 12 -11.78 -12.75 -5.13
C ALA A 12 -10.60 -12.76 -4.14
N LEU A 13 -10.45 -13.84 -3.37
CA LEU A 13 -9.35 -13.99 -2.41
C LEU A 13 -8.00 -14.11 -3.14
N VAL A 14 -7.93 -14.94 -4.19
CA VAL A 14 -6.72 -15.14 -5.00
C VAL A 14 -6.33 -13.89 -5.77
N ALA A 15 -7.29 -13.09 -6.22
CA ALA A 15 -7.01 -11.83 -6.86
C ALA A 15 -6.44 -10.82 -5.85
N LEU A 16 -7.06 -10.67 -4.67
CA LEU A 16 -6.78 -9.60 -3.71
C LEU A 16 -5.59 -9.88 -2.78
N VAL A 17 -5.48 -11.11 -2.26
CA VAL A 17 -4.48 -11.45 -1.23
C VAL A 17 -3.03 -11.25 -1.69
N PRO A 18 -2.62 -11.65 -2.91
CA PRO A 18 -1.21 -11.59 -3.30
C PRO A 18 -0.61 -10.18 -3.26
N HIS A 19 -1.33 -9.18 -3.77
CA HIS A 19 -0.87 -7.78 -3.79
C HIS A 19 -1.27 -7.02 -2.52
N GLY A 20 -2.42 -7.36 -1.93
CA GLY A 20 -2.92 -6.72 -0.70
C GLY A 20 -1.99 -6.87 0.51
N ILE A 21 -1.17 -7.92 0.56
CA ILE A 21 -0.12 -8.08 1.60
C ILE A 21 0.91 -6.94 1.56
N PHE A 22 1.20 -6.38 0.39
CA PHE A 22 2.15 -5.27 0.23
C PHE A 22 1.47 -3.91 0.27
N GLU A 23 0.28 -3.81 -0.30
CA GLU A 23 -0.46 -2.57 -0.38
C GLU A 23 -0.98 -2.11 1.00
N ILE A 24 -1.53 -3.02 1.82
CA ILE A 24 -2.09 -2.65 3.13
C ILE A 24 -1.03 -2.06 4.06
N PRO A 25 0.16 -2.67 4.27
CA PRO A 25 1.21 -2.06 5.08
C PRO A 25 1.70 -0.73 4.50
N ALA A 26 1.82 -0.61 3.18
CA ALA A 26 2.26 0.63 2.54
C ALA A 26 1.27 1.78 2.80
N VAL A 27 -0.04 1.51 2.70
CA VAL A 27 -1.11 2.49 2.99
C VAL A 27 -1.12 2.87 4.47
N LEU A 28 -1.03 1.90 5.39
CA LEU A 28 -1.00 2.17 6.83
C LEU A 28 0.24 2.98 7.23
N TYR A 29 1.39 2.68 6.64
CA TYR A 29 2.63 3.40 6.90
C TYR A 29 2.57 4.83 6.35
N SER A 30 2.04 5.01 5.13
CA SER A 30 1.77 6.32 4.54
C SER A 30 0.83 7.16 5.41
N PHE A 31 -0.22 6.54 5.95
CA PHE A 31 -1.17 7.19 6.86
C PHE A 31 -0.50 7.65 8.16
N SER A 32 0.33 6.81 8.77
CA SER A 32 1.10 7.16 9.97
C SER A 32 2.05 8.34 9.74
N ILE A 33 2.76 8.31 8.61
CA ILE A 33 3.66 9.40 8.19
C ILE A 33 2.87 10.69 7.93
N GLY A 34 1.69 10.61 7.30
CA GLY A 34 0.82 11.76 7.06
C GLY A 34 0.39 12.45 8.36
N ILE A 35 0.01 11.66 9.38
CA ILE A 35 -0.32 12.20 10.72
C ILE A 35 0.93 12.83 11.36
N HIS A 36 2.08 12.15 11.29
CA HIS A 36 3.33 12.66 11.84
C HIS A 36 3.74 13.99 11.19
N LEU A 37 3.56 14.13 9.87
CA LEU A 37 3.80 15.37 9.14
C LEU A 37 2.90 16.50 9.64
N CYS A 38 1.58 16.26 9.74
CA CYS A 38 0.63 17.25 10.22
C CYS A 38 0.95 17.75 11.64
N LEU A 39 1.30 16.83 12.55
CA LEU A 39 1.71 17.18 13.91
C LEU A 39 3.02 17.96 13.94
N SER A 40 3.99 17.57 13.10
CA SER A 40 5.30 18.23 13.01
C SER A 40 5.20 19.64 12.42
N ILE A 41 4.38 19.84 11.38
CA ILE A 41 4.09 21.16 10.81
C ILE A 41 3.43 22.05 11.87
N THR A 42 2.40 21.53 12.54
CA THR A 42 1.67 22.28 13.57
C THR A 42 2.61 22.71 14.70
N THR A 43 3.44 21.79 15.18
CA THR A 43 4.45 22.08 16.21
C THR A 43 5.49 23.09 15.72
N SER A 44 5.90 23.02 14.46
CA SER A 44 6.86 23.94 13.86
C SER A 44 6.32 25.36 13.76
N ILE A 45 5.03 25.52 13.44
CA ILE A 45 4.35 26.81 13.43
C ILE A 45 4.28 27.38 14.86
N VAL A 46 3.89 26.56 15.84
CA VAL A 46 3.73 26.99 17.24
C VAL A 46 5.08 27.33 17.89
N LYS A 47 6.11 26.51 17.68
CA LYS A 47 7.43 26.65 18.33
C LYS A 47 8.48 27.40 17.49
N LYS A 48 8.12 27.86 16.28
CA LYS A 48 9.03 28.50 15.30
C LYS A 48 10.31 27.69 15.01
N VAL A 49 10.22 26.36 15.08
CA VAL A 49 11.35 25.47 14.76
C VAL A 49 11.40 25.17 13.26
N PRO A 50 12.59 25.01 12.66
CA PRO A 50 12.73 24.80 11.23
C PRO A 50 12.20 23.43 10.77
N THR A 51 11.27 23.44 9.82
CA THR A 51 10.55 22.25 9.31
C THR A 51 11.35 21.39 8.32
N LYS A 52 12.52 21.87 7.85
CA LYS A 52 13.26 21.24 6.73
C LYS A 52 13.68 19.80 7.00
N LYS A 53 14.01 19.45 8.25
CA LYS A 53 14.47 18.10 8.60
C LYS A 53 13.35 17.05 8.43
N TYR A 54 12.12 17.40 8.81
CA TYR A 54 10.97 16.49 8.73
C TYR A 54 10.56 16.16 7.29
N ILE A 55 10.63 17.14 6.38
CA ILE A 55 10.28 16.93 4.97
C ILE A 55 11.27 15.94 4.30
N VAL A 56 12.54 16.01 4.69
CA VAL A 56 13.58 15.09 4.18
C VAL A 56 13.36 13.67 4.69
N GLU A 57 13.06 13.49 5.98
CA GLU A 57 12.78 12.15 6.52
C GLU A 57 11.54 11.50 5.87
N ILE A 58 10.50 12.30 5.59
CA ILE A 58 9.25 11.82 4.98
C ILE A 58 9.44 11.43 3.52
N LYS A 59 10.18 12.24 2.73
CA LYS A 59 10.46 11.90 1.33
C LYS A 59 11.24 10.58 1.25
N ASP A 60 12.19 10.38 2.17
CA ASP A 60 13.06 9.22 2.16
C ASP A 60 12.26 7.98 2.55
N ALA A 61 11.42 8.07 3.58
CA ALA A 61 10.48 6.99 3.93
C ALA A 61 9.52 6.66 2.77
N PHE A 62 9.02 7.66 2.04
CA PHE A 62 8.15 7.43 0.89
C PHE A 62 8.87 6.72 -0.26
N ILE A 63 10.07 7.19 -0.64
CA ILE A 63 10.83 6.68 -1.77
C ILE A 63 11.43 5.29 -1.47
N PHE A 64 11.94 5.08 -0.26
CA PHE A 64 12.64 3.84 0.09
C PHE A 64 11.74 2.74 0.66
N ILE A 65 10.52 3.05 1.12
CA ILE A 65 9.61 2.06 1.72
C ILE A 65 8.30 1.95 0.94
N ILE A 66 7.55 3.05 0.84
CA ILE A 66 6.20 3.03 0.25
C ILE A 66 6.26 2.70 -1.23
N LEU A 67 7.13 3.39 -1.98
CA LEU A 67 7.27 3.20 -3.41
C LEU A 67 7.67 1.76 -3.80
N PRO A 68 8.71 1.14 -3.23
CA PRO A 68 9.06 -0.24 -3.58
C PRO A 68 7.99 -1.25 -3.18
N MET A 69 7.31 -1.07 -2.03
CA MET A 69 6.20 -1.96 -1.66
C MET A 69 5.05 -1.89 -2.68
N LEU A 70 4.67 -0.69 -3.11
CA LEU A 70 3.64 -0.51 -4.14
C LEU A 70 4.06 -1.06 -5.51
N LEU A 71 5.35 -0.92 -5.86
CA LEU A 71 5.87 -1.43 -7.12
C LEU A 71 5.85 -2.96 -7.15
N ILE A 72 6.19 -3.61 -6.03
CA ILE A 72 6.03 -5.06 -5.86
C ILE A 72 4.56 -5.46 -5.94
N ALA A 73 3.66 -4.74 -5.26
CA ALA A 73 2.22 -4.99 -5.31
C ALA A 73 1.68 -4.91 -6.76
N ALA A 74 2.03 -3.86 -7.49
CA ALA A 74 1.63 -3.66 -8.88
C ALA A 74 2.23 -4.71 -9.82
N PHE A 75 3.46 -5.18 -9.58
CA PHE A 75 4.05 -6.27 -10.34
C PHE A 75 3.29 -7.58 -10.11
N ILE A 76 2.93 -7.88 -8.87
CA ILE A 76 2.12 -9.06 -8.54
C ILE A 76 0.75 -8.95 -9.23
N GLU A 77 0.12 -7.78 -9.21
CA GLU A 77 -1.14 -7.55 -9.89
C GLU A 77 -1.02 -7.65 -11.42
N ALA A 78 0.06 -7.18 -12.03
CA ALA A 78 0.22 -7.18 -13.49
C ALA A 78 0.63 -8.54 -14.06
N PHE A 79 1.34 -9.38 -13.30
CA PHE A 79 1.88 -10.66 -13.80
C PHE A 79 1.21 -11.89 -13.19
N ILE A 80 0.94 -11.87 -11.88
CA ILE A 80 0.47 -13.05 -11.14
C ILE A 80 -1.06 -13.15 -11.19
N VAL A 81 -1.78 -12.04 -11.00
CA VAL A 81 -3.25 -12.03 -11.00
C VAL A 81 -3.85 -12.45 -12.36
N PRO A 82 -3.38 -11.98 -13.54
CA PRO A 82 -3.93 -12.43 -14.82
C PRO A 82 -3.65 -13.89 -15.09
N TYR A 83 -2.50 -14.42 -14.64
CA TYR A 83 -2.16 -15.83 -14.80
C TYR A 83 -3.10 -16.72 -13.96
N LEU A 84 -3.35 -16.35 -12.70
CA LEU A 84 -4.30 -17.05 -11.83
C LEU A 84 -5.75 -16.92 -12.30
N MET A 85 -6.15 -15.74 -12.80
CA MET A 85 -7.49 -15.54 -13.36
C MET A 85 -7.70 -16.36 -14.63
N ASN A 86 -6.72 -16.40 -15.55
CA ASN A 86 -6.81 -17.25 -16.74
C ASN A 86 -6.86 -18.75 -16.37
N ALA A 87 -6.13 -19.17 -15.34
CA ALA A 87 -6.17 -20.56 -14.87
C ALA A 87 -7.49 -20.97 -14.21
N PHE A 88 -8.28 -20.02 -13.70
CA PHE A 88 -9.59 -20.27 -13.04
C PHE A 88 -10.81 -19.98 -13.94
N LEU A 89 -10.65 -19.15 -14.98
CA LEU A 89 -11.70 -18.83 -15.96
C LEU A 89 -11.76 -19.81 -17.14
N LEU A 90 -10.73 -20.65 -17.33
CA LEU A 90 -10.72 -21.83 -18.21
C LEU A 90 -11.21 -23.08 -17.46
#